data_AF-A0A960CNM9-F1
#
_entry.id   AF-A0A960CNM9-F1
#
_cell.length_a   1.000
_cell.length_b   1.000
_cell.length_c   1.000
_cell.angle_alpha   90.00
_cell.angle_beta   90.00
_cell.angle_gamma   90.00
#
_symmetry.space_group_name_H-M   'P 1'
#
loop_
_entity.id
_entity.type
_entity.pdbx_description
1 polymer ?
#
loop_
_entity_poly.entity_id
_entity_poly.type
_entity_poly.pdbx_seq_one_letter_code
_entity_poly.pdbx_strand_id
1 'polypeptide(L)'
;MLLMACSDNNSSGKGTASATGSSSASATVASGGTTSVKVEGNDLPGLDTSTVTCVKQGGNINIASGAIGGQQGLGVVMTDESTPKVTSLAMVVDGNALAVSDNMGMKTGSADVKVDGSTYTITGEAAGADLKNPMAGMITKKFEITVTCK
;
A
#
# COMPACT_ATOMS: atom_id res chain seq x y z
N MET A 1 15.74 -34.06 -13.44
CA MET A 1 15.08 -35.18 -12.74
C MET A 1 14.36 -34.59 -11.55
N LEU A 2 13.03 -34.43 -11.67
CA LEU A 2 12.02 -35.20 -10.92
C LEU A 2 11.99 -34.76 -9.43
N LEU A 3 10.90 -34.30 -8.81
CA LEU A 3 9.48 -34.51 -9.06
C LEU A 3 8.62 -33.37 -8.51
N MET A 4 7.47 -33.16 -9.18
CA MET A 4 6.26 -32.58 -8.60
C MET A 4 5.73 -33.49 -7.48
N ALA A 5 5.21 -32.91 -6.40
CA ALA A 5 4.34 -33.61 -5.47
C ALA A 5 3.13 -32.72 -5.15
N CYS A 6 2.07 -32.87 -5.94
CA CYS A 6 0.70 -32.66 -5.49
C CYS A 6 0.24 -33.96 -4.83
N SER A 7 -0.40 -33.94 -3.66
CA SER A 7 -1.30 -35.03 -3.29
C SER A 7 -2.36 -34.56 -2.29
N ASP A 8 -3.60 -34.83 -2.68
CA ASP A 8 -4.84 -34.73 -1.94
C ASP A 8 -5.07 -35.99 -1.07
N ASN A 9 -6.08 -35.94 -0.17
CA ASN A 9 -6.78 -37.04 0.54
C ASN A 9 -6.32 -37.59 1.93
N ASN A 10 -7.11 -37.20 2.96
CA ASN A 10 -7.73 -37.97 4.08
C ASN A 10 -7.01 -39.18 4.75
N SER A 11 -6.60 -39.07 6.03
CA SER A 11 -7.01 -39.94 7.18
C SER A 11 -6.24 -39.65 8.49
N SER A 12 -6.82 -40.07 9.62
CA SER A 12 -6.50 -39.76 11.02
C SER A 12 -5.11 -40.17 11.55
N GLY A 13 -4.57 -39.38 12.50
CA GLY A 13 -3.45 -39.79 13.34
C GLY A 13 -3.09 -38.75 14.42
N LYS A 14 -3.35 -39.07 15.69
CA LYS A 14 -2.85 -38.32 16.86
C LYS A 14 -1.33 -38.32 16.87
N GLY A 15 -0.72 -37.15 16.97
CA GLY A 15 0.70 -36.98 17.23
C GLY A 15 0.97 -35.64 17.90
N THR A 16 1.13 -35.66 19.22
CA THR A 16 1.66 -34.55 20.02
C THR A 16 3.11 -34.31 19.64
N ALA A 17 3.41 -33.18 19.02
CA ALA A 17 4.76 -32.64 18.93
C ALA A 17 4.69 -31.12 19.05
N SER A 18 5.07 -30.63 20.23
CA SER A 18 5.46 -29.23 20.42
C SER A 18 6.64 -28.94 19.51
N ALA A 19 6.45 -28.08 18.52
CA ALA A 19 7.52 -27.43 17.80
C ALA A 19 7.26 -25.92 17.85
N THR A 20 8.14 -25.23 18.56
CA THR A 20 8.38 -23.79 18.49
C THR A 20 8.71 -23.42 17.04
N GLY A 21 7.66 -23.18 16.24
CA GLY A 21 7.79 -22.65 14.90
C GLY A 21 7.95 -21.14 14.97
N SER A 22 9.13 -20.64 14.59
CA SER A 22 9.26 -19.26 14.13
C SER A 22 8.19 -19.04 13.07
N SER A 23 7.21 -18.19 13.37
CA SER A 23 6.24 -17.70 12.42
C SER A 23 7.01 -16.90 11.38
N SER A 24 7.44 -17.56 10.30
CA SER A 24 7.66 -16.88 9.03
C SER A 24 6.34 -16.17 8.72
N ALA A 25 6.31 -14.85 8.94
CA ALA A 25 5.19 -14.01 8.56
C ALA A 25 5.00 -14.21 7.06
N SER A 26 4.05 -15.08 6.73
CA SER A 26 3.72 -15.39 5.35
C SER A 26 3.11 -14.11 4.78
N ALA A 27 3.81 -13.50 3.83
CA ALA A 27 3.33 -12.30 3.16
C ALA A 27 1.97 -12.64 2.56
N THR A 28 0.91 -12.07 3.12
CA THR A 28 -0.45 -12.28 2.61
C THR A 28 -0.69 -11.20 1.57
N VAL A 29 -0.89 -11.62 0.32
CA VAL A 29 -1.17 -10.73 -0.80
C VAL A 29 -2.67 -10.73 -1.03
N ALA A 30 -3.29 -9.60 -0.73
CA ALA A 30 -4.67 -9.32 -1.08
C ALA A 30 -4.71 -8.67 -2.47
N SER A 31 -5.45 -9.28 -3.40
CA SER A 31 -5.72 -8.72 -4.73
C SER A 31 -7.22 -8.71 -4.95
N GLY A 32 -7.80 -7.52 -5.19
CA GLY A 32 -9.23 -7.36 -5.45
C GLY A 32 -9.97 -6.61 -4.35
N GLY A 33 -10.45 -5.42 -4.70
CA GLY A 33 -11.21 -4.53 -3.83
C GLY A 33 -11.62 -3.28 -4.60
N THR A 34 -12.58 -2.52 -4.08
CA THR A 34 -12.87 -1.20 -4.61
C THR A 34 -11.70 -0.30 -4.23
N THR A 35 -10.90 0.12 -5.21
CA THR A 35 -9.84 1.11 -4.99
C THR A 35 -10.17 2.39 -5.74
N SER A 36 -10.10 3.51 -5.01
CA SER A 36 -10.25 4.86 -5.54
C SER A 36 -9.07 5.69 -5.07
N VAL A 37 -8.46 6.45 -5.98
CA VAL A 37 -7.34 7.34 -5.67
C VAL A 37 -7.65 8.68 -6.30
N LYS A 38 -7.84 9.69 -5.46
CA LYS A 38 -8.17 11.05 -5.87
C LYS A 38 -7.11 12.03 -5.41
N VAL A 39 -6.76 12.96 -6.29
CA VAL A 39 -5.86 14.08 -6.03
C VAL A 39 -6.57 15.36 -6.42
N GLU A 40 -6.64 16.33 -5.51
CA GLU A 40 -7.43 17.56 -5.70
C GLU A 40 -8.89 17.27 -6.12
N GLY A 41 -9.46 16.17 -5.61
CA GLY A 41 -10.82 15.70 -5.94
C GLY A 41 -10.97 14.96 -7.28
N ASN A 42 -9.92 14.88 -8.10
CA ASN A 42 -9.95 14.20 -9.39
C ASN A 42 -9.32 12.82 -9.30
N ASP A 43 -9.84 11.84 -10.04
CA ASP A 43 -9.22 10.51 -10.12
C ASP A 43 -7.81 10.60 -10.69
N LEU A 44 -6.87 9.82 -10.13
CA LEU A 44 -5.48 9.82 -10.57
C LEU A 44 -5.38 9.21 -11.98
N PRO A 45 -5.06 10.00 -13.02
CA PRO A 45 -4.99 9.48 -14.38
C PRO A 45 -3.85 8.47 -14.51
N GLY A 46 -4.03 7.43 -15.32
CA GLY A 46 -2.98 6.45 -15.61
C GLY A 46 -2.64 5.47 -14.47
N LEU A 47 -3.36 5.53 -13.35
CA LEU A 47 -3.27 4.52 -12.31
C LEU A 47 -4.20 3.34 -12.64
N ASP A 48 -3.69 2.10 -12.53
CA ASP A 48 -4.55 0.91 -12.64
C ASP A 48 -5.05 0.46 -11.28
N THR A 49 -6.22 0.96 -10.87
CA THR A 49 -6.85 0.60 -9.59
C THR A 49 -7.23 -0.88 -9.48
N SER A 50 -7.28 -1.62 -10.59
CA SER A 50 -7.53 -3.06 -10.59
C SER A 50 -6.31 -3.88 -10.20
N THR A 51 -5.11 -3.29 -10.31
CA THR A 51 -3.82 -3.93 -9.96
C THR A 51 -3.36 -3.59 -8.55
N VAL A 52 -4.20 -2.91 -7.77
CA VAL A 52 -3.86 -2.55 -6.41
C VAL A 52 -3.67 -3.82 -5.59
N THR A 53 -2.48 -3.94 -5.01
CA THR A 53 -2.09 -5.03 -4.13
C THR A 53 -1.98 -4.49 -2.72
N CYS A 54 -2.43 -5.26 -1.74
CA CYS A 54 -2.08 -5.02 -0.34
C CYS A 54 -1.25 -6.20 0.17
N VAL A 55 -0.05 -5.91 0.67
CA VAL A 55 0.87 -6.91 1.20
C VAL A 55 1.14 -6.60 2.67
N LYS A 56 0.72 -7.51 3.54
CA LYS A 56 1.04 -7.46 4.98
C LYS A 56 2.38 -8.13 5.23
N GLN A 57 3.36 -7.36 5.70
CA GLN A 57 4.71 -7.86 5.97
C GLN A 57 5.42 -6.99 7.02
N GLY A 58 6.07 -7.63 8.00
CA GLY A 58 6.94 -6.94 8.95
C GLY A 58 6.24 -5.90 9.84
N GLY A 59 4.96 -6.12 10.17
CA GLY A 59 4.15 -5.17 10.94
C GLY A 59 3.62 -3.99 10.13
N ASN A 60 3.76 -4.02 8.79
CA ASN A 60 3.26 -3.00 7.88
C ASN A 60 2.28 -3.59 6.86
N ILE A 61 1.38 -2.74 6.38
CA ILE A 61 0.54 -2.94 5.20
C ILE A 61 1.15 -2.09 4.08
N ASN A 62 1.60 -2.75 3.02
CA ASN A 62 2.15 -2.14 1.83
C ASN A 62 1.07 -2.16 0.75
N ILE A 63 0.55 -1.00 0.37
CA ILE A 63 -0.39 -0.86 -0.74
C ILE A 63 0.39 -0.34 -1.94
N ALA A 64 0.32 -1.06 -3.04
CA ALA A 64 0.98 -0.63 -4.27
C ALA A 64 0.03 -0.81 -5.45
N SER A 65 0.04 0.16 -6.36
CA SER A 65 -0.67 0.09 -7.63
C SER A 65 0.31 0.28 -8.76
N GLY A 66 0.20 -0.58 -9.78
CA GLY A 66 0.97 -0.46 -10.99
C GLY A 66 0.62 0.81 -11.76
N ALA A 67 1.62 1.38 -12.42
CA ALA A 67 1.46 2.46 -13.36
C ALA A 67 1.06 1.92 -14.74
N ILE A 68 -0.04 2.41 -15.31
CA ILE A 68 -0.35 2.15 -16.72
C ILE A 68 0.69 2.89 -17.56
N GLY A 69 1.51 2.15 -18.31
CA GLY A 69 2.58 2.74 -19.12
C GLY A 69 3.75 3.33 -18.32
N GLY A 70 3.90 3.01 -17.03
CA GLY A 70 5.07 3.37 -16.22
C GLY A 70 5.13 4.82 -15.73
N GLN A 71 4.08 5.62 -15.95
CA GLN A 71 4.11 7.05 -15.69
C GLN A 71 3.58 7.46 -14.30
N GLN A 72 2.58 6.76 -13.78
CA GLN A 72 1.81 7.16 -12.60
C GLN A 72 1.74 6.01 -11.60
N GLY A 73 2.54 6.08 -10.53
CA GLY A 73 2.58 5.05 -9.51
C GLY A 73 1.97 5.52 -8.20
N LEU A 74 1.46 4.57 -7.41
CA LEU A 74 1.09 4.78 -6.02
C LEU A 74 1.75 3.70 -5.16
N GLY A 75 2.41 4.14 -4.09
CA GLY A 75 2.88 3.29 -3.00
C GLY A 75 2.50 3.92 -1.65
N VAL A 76 1.92 3.11 -0.76
CA VAL A 76 1.62 3.49 0.61
C VAL A 76 2.15 2.41 1.55
N VAL A 77 2.82 2.83 2.61
CA VAL A 77 3.22 1.96 3.70
C VAL A 77 2.58 2.50 4.97
N MET A 78 1.74 1.69 5.60
CA MET A 78 1.16 2.00 6.91
C MET A 78 1.38 0.88 7.91
N THR A 79 1.26 1.16 9.21
CA THR A 79 1.34 0.12 10.24
C THR A 79 0.15 -0.85 10.17
N ASP A 80 0.41 -2.13 10.41
CA ASP A 80 -0.62 -3.18 10.48
C ASP A 80 -1.09 -3.35 11.93
N GLU A 81 -1.81 -2.35 12.44
CA GLU A 81 -2.36 -2.32 13.81
C GLU A 81 -3.80 -1.79 13.82
N SER A 82 -4.46 -1.79 14.99
CA SER A 82 -5.86 -1.37 15.12
C SER A 82 -6.11 0.09 14.72
N THR A 83 -5.09 0.93 14.87
CA THR A 83 -5.09 2.34 14.46
C THR A 83 -3.91 2.57 13.53
N PRO A 84 -4.02 2.17 12.24
CA PRO A 84 -2.93 2.29 11.28
C PRO A 84 -2.46 3.73 11.15
N LYS A 85 -1.15 3.90 10.97
CA LYS A 85 -0.53 5.18 10.64
C LYS A 85 0.25 5.05 9.35
N VAL A 86 0.08 6.02 8.46
CA VAL A 86 0.92 6.12 7.27
C VAL A 86 2.34 6.45 7.71
N THR A 87 3.26 5.55 7.38
CA THR A 87 4.70 5.74 7.60
C THR A 87 5.33 6.44 6.41
N SER A 88 4.87 6.08 5.21
CA SER A 88 5.24 6.74 3.97
C SER A 88 4.17 6.57 2.91
N LEU A 89 4.09 7.55 2.01
CA LEU A 89 3.33 7.50 0.79
C LEU A 89 4.18 8.13 -0.31
N ALA A 90 4.16 7.54 -1.50
CA ALA A 90 4.76 8.12 -2.68
C ALA A 90 3.76 7.99 -3.83
N MET A 91 3.59 9.08 -4.57
CA MET A 91 2.74 9.09 -5.75
C MET A 91 3.29 10.04 -6.81
N VAL A 92 3.08 9.67 -8.06
CA VAL A 92 3.26 10.60 -9.18
C VAL A 92 1.88 11.05 -9.62
N VAL A 93 1.74 12.35 -9.92
CA VAL A 93 0.52 12.93 -10.49
C VAL A 93 0.89 14.04 -11.44
N ASP A 94 0.47 13.94 -12.70
CA ASP A 94 0.69 14.98 -13.73
C ASP A 94 2.16 15.44 -13.92
N GLY A 95 3.13 14.61 -13.59
CA GLY A 95 4.56 14.98 -13.62
C GLY A 95 5.07 15.57 -12.32
N ASN A 96 4.33 15.42 -11.23
CA ASN A 96 4.70 15.88 -9.90
C ASN A 96 5.00 14.66 -9.05
N ALA A 97 6.19 14.60 -8.44
CA ALA A 97 6.54 13.56 -7.48
C ALA A 97 6.19 14.04 -6.08
N LEU A 98 5.19 13.43 -5.47
CA LEU A 98 4.65 13.83 -4.18
C LEU A 98 4.85 12.70 -3.16
N ALA A 99 5.09 13.08 -1.91
CA ALA A 99 5.29 12.14 -0.83
C ALA A 99 4.61 12.59 0.47
N VAL A 100 4.28 11.60 1.30
CA VAL A 100 4.13 11.78 2.74
C VAL A 100 5.24 10.98 3.40
N SER A 101 5.95 11.56 4.34
CA SER A 101 6.98 10.84 5.10
C SER A 101 7.21 11.49 6.46
N ASP A 102 7.43 10.67 7.47
CA ASP A 102 7.90 11.10 8.78
C ASP A 102 9.27 10.46 9.03
N ASN A 103 10.34 11.13 8.58
CA ASN A 103 11.69 10.60 8.69
C ASN A 103 12.51 11.40 9.71
N MET A 104 12.69 10.84 10.91
CA MET A 104 13.49 11.42 11.99
C MET A 104 13.06 12.85 12.37
N GLY A 105 11.75 13.12 12.39
CA GLY A 105 11.17 14.41 12.77
C GLY A 105 11.08 15.44 11.63
N MET A 106 11.65 15.15 10.46
CA MET A 106 11.37 15.91 9.24
C MET A 106 10.14 15.33 8.56
N LYS A 107 9.05 16.09 8.61
CA LYS A 107 7.77 15.70 8.01
C LYS A 107 7.59 16.32 6.63
N THR A 108 7.26 15.48 5.68
CA THR A 108 6.75 15.89 4.36
C THR A 108 5.29 15.52 4.32
N GLY A 109 4.41 16.49 4.09
CA GLY A 109 2.97 16.25 4.02
C GLY A 109 2.35 15.78 5.34
N SER A 110 1.12 15.28 5.23
CA SER A 110 0.33 14.71 6.31
C SER A 110 -0.59 13.62 5.78
N ALA A 111 -0.93 12.65 6.63
CA ALA A 111 -1.87 11.61 6.29
C ALA A 111 -2.55 11.06 7.54
N ASP A 112 -3.85 10.82 7.42
CA ASP A 112 -4.70 10.17 8.42
C ASP A 112 -5.35 8.93 7.80
N VAL A 113 -5.57 7.89 8.60
CA VAL A 113 -6.22 6.64 8.17
C VAL A 113 -7.49 6.43 8.96
N LYS A 114 -8.59 6.18 8.25
CA LYS A 114 -9.85 5.66 8.80
C LYS A 114 -10.02 4.21 8.37
N VAL A 115 -10.46 3.37 9.29
CA VAL A 115 -10.68 1.93 9.05
C VAL A 115 -12.16 1.62 9.16
N ASP A 116 -12.72 0.99 8.14
CA ASP A 116 -14.07 0.43 8.12
C ASP A 116 -14.01 -1.03 7.65
N GLY A 117 -13.98 -1.95 8.61
CA GLY A 117 -13.75 -3.37 8.34
C GLY A 117 -12.41 -3.62 7.65
N SER A 118 -12.43 -4.10 6.41
CA SER A 118 -11.24 -4.31 5.57
C SER A 118 -10.94 -3.14 4.62
N THR A 119 -11.68 -2.04 4.73
CA THR A 119 -11.49 -0.84 3.92
C THR A 119 -10.73 0.22 4.69
N TYR A 120 -9.69 0.75 4.06
CA TYR A 120 -8.86 1.84 4.56
C TYR A 120 -9.14 3.09 3.73
N THR A 121 -9.49 4.19 4.39
CA THR A 121 -9.59 5.51 3.78
C THR A 121 -8.46 6.37 4.31
N ILE A 122 -7.54 6.73 3.42
CA ILE A 122 -6.34 7.50 3.72
C ILE A 122 -6.53 8.89 3.12
N THR A 123 -6.46 9.92 3.95
CA THR A 123 -6.65 11.32 3.52
C THR A 123 -5.48 12.17 3.99
N GLY A 124 -5.11 13.18 3.23
CA GLY A 124 -4.09 14.11 3.67
C GLY A 124 -3.56 15.02 2.58
N GLU A 125 -2.36 15.52 2.79
CA GLU A 125 -1.63 16.38 1.87
C GLU A 125 -0.26 15.77 1.58
N ALA A 126 0.03 15.46 0.32
CA ALA A 126 1.34 15.00 -0.12
C ALA A 126 2.12 16.18 -0.69
N ALA A 127 3.41 16.26 -0.38
CA ALA A 127 4.27 17.35 -0.82
C ALA A 127 5.50 16.83 -1.54
N GLY A 128 6.06 17.64 -2.44
CA GLY A 128 7.25 17.25 -3.19
C GLY A 128 7.57 18.21 -4.31
N ALA A 129 8.02 17.67 -5.44
CA ALA A 129 8.60 18.45 -6.54
C ALA A 129 7.76 18.37 -7.82
N ASP A 130 7.73 19.48 -8.55
CA ASP A 130 7.27 19.52 -9.93
C ASP A 130 8.42 19.08 -10.85
N LEU A 131 8.29 17.91 -11.48
CA LEU A 131 9.33 17.37 -12.35
C LEU A 131 9.39 18.10 -13.71
N LYS A 132 8.31 18.80 -14.08
CA LYS A 132 8.26 19.63 -15.29
C LYS A 132 8.85 21.01 -15.04
N ASN A 133 8.80 21.49 -13.79
CA ASN A 133 9.45 22.73 -13.37
C ASN A 133 10.21 22.57 -12.04
N PRO A 134 11.45 22.03 -12.07
CA PRO A 134 12.25 21.80 -10.86
C PRO A 134 12.60 23.08 -10.08
N MET A 135 12.42 24.27 -10.67
CA MET A 135 12.65 25.56 -10.01
C MET A 135 11.39 26.12 -9.32
N ALA A 136 10.24 25.45 -9.43
CA ALA A 136 8.98 25.87 -8.78
C ALA A 136 9.03 25.76 -7.24
N GLY A 137 9.99 25.01 -6.71
CA GLY A 137 10.09 24.71 -5.29
C GLY A 137 9.16 23.58 -4.86
N MET A 138 8.88 23.54 -3.54
CA MET A 138 7.99 22.55 -2.94
C MET A 138 6.54 22.84 -3.31
N ILE A 139 5.84 21.81 -3.77
CA ILE A 139 4.41 21.83 -4.06
C ILE A 139 3.67 20.85 -3.16
N THR A 140 2.40 21.13 -2.88
CA THR A 140 1.54 20.29 -2.05
C THR A 140 0.25 20.01 -2.80
N LYS A 141 -0.26 18.77 -2.72
CA LYS A 141 -1.60 18.41 -3.19
C LYS A 141 -2.34 17.56 -2.15
N LYS A 142 -3.63 17.80 -2.03
CA LYS A 142 -4.57 16.98 -1.24
C LYS A 142 -4.85 15.68 -1.96
N PHE A 143 -4.95 14.61 -1.19
CA PHE A 143 -5.31 13.30 -1.70
C PHE A 143 -6.34 12.60 -0.81
N GLU A 144 -7.07 11.69 -1.44
CA GLU A 144 -7.97 10.74 -0.80
C GLU A 144 -7.81 9.38 -1.49
N ILE A 145 -7.46 8.36 -0.70
CA ILE A 145 -7.28 6.99 -1.17
C ILE A 145 -8.23 6.11 -0.39
N THR A 146 -9.10 5.39 -1.08
CA THR A 146 -9.91 4.33 -0.49
C THR A 146 -9.44 3.02 -1.08
N VAL A 147 -9.08 2.06 -0.24
CA VAL A 147 -8.64 0.73 -0.66
C VAL A 147 -9.23 -0.34 0.25
N THR A 148 -9.81 -1.37 -0.35
CA THR A 148 -10.21 -2.58 0.39
C THR A 148 -9.15 -3.66 0.18
N CYS A 149 -8.49 -4.06 1.25
CA CYS A 149 -7.52 -5.16 1.24
C CYS A 149 -8.24 -6.45 1.66
N LYS A 150 -8.53 -7.35 0.71
CA LYS A 150 -9.19 -8.65 0.95
C LYS A 150 -8.21 -9.83 0.96
#